data_AF-A0A0M0G0W3-F1
#
_entry.id   AF-A0A0M0G0W3-F1
#
_cell.length_a   1.000
_cell.length_b   1.000
_cell.length_c   1.000
_cell.angle_alpha   90.00
_cell.angle_beta   90.00
_cell.angle_gamma   90.00
#
_symmetry.space_group_name_H-M   'P 1'
#
loop_
_entity.id
_entity.type
_entity.pdbx_description
1 polymer ?
#
loop_
_entity_poly.entity_id
_entity_poly.type
_entity_poly.pdbx_seq_one_letter_code
_entity_poly.pdbx_strand_id
1 'polypeptide(L)'
;CRPGNPVVICSPSLYPSGSQGPQGPPGPPGPPGPPGPQGPQGPQGPPGSVGSVVIIPTVQRYFYITELDIQGPQVILATEFTGDSGGPISEFTNLGQNSYSNLYINGILQEGSIYSVNPNALTINLNGSTIFAGEPIILEIVQFSAQVFP
;
A
#
# COMPACT_ATOMS: atom_id res chain seq x y z
N CYS A 1 -71.40 88.44 -1.18
CA CYS A 1 -71.65 89.75 -0.55
C CYS A 1 -70.32 90.26 -0.04
N ARG A 2 -69.63 91.24 -0.64
CA ARG A 2 -70.05 92.58 -1.08
C ARG A 2 -69.07 93.09 -2.18
N PRO A 3 -69.39 94.15 -2.96
CA PRO A 3 -70.01 93.97 -4.29
C PRO A 3 -69.45 94.87 -5.42
N GLY A 4 -69.75 94.49 -6.68
CA GLY A 4 -69.61 95.32 -7.89
C GLY A 4 -69.36 94.47 -9.17
N ASN A 5 -70.31 93.68 -9.67
CA ASN A 5 -71.42 94.03 -10.61
C ASN A 5 -70.95 94.31 -12.06
N PRO A 6 -71.64 93.87 -13.14
CA PRO A 6 -72.49 92.69 -13.36
C PRO A 6 -72.06 91.79 -14.55
N VAL A 7 -72.45 90.52 -14.45
CA VAL A 7 -72.99 89.61 -15.50
C VAL A 7 -72.75 89.99 -16.97
N VAL A 8 -71.97 89.17 -17.67
CA VAL A 8 -72.12 88.93 -19.12
C VAL A 8 -72.21 87.42 -19.35
N ILE A 9 -73.34 86.97 -19.85
CA ILE A 9 -73.64 85.59 -20.24
C ILE A 9 -73.26 85.46 -21.71
N CYS A 10 -72.47 84.46 -22.09
CA CYS A 10 -72.40 83.92 -23.46
C CYS A 10 -71.74 82.52 -23.50
N SER A 11 -72.60 81.51 -23.64
CA SER A 11 -72.47 80.31 -24.52
C SER A 11 -71.41 79.22 -24.24
N PRO A 12 -71.79 77.93 -24.19
CA PRO A 12 -70.87 76.82 -23.98
C PRO A 12 -70.29 76.35 -25.32
N SER A 13 -68.99 76.57 -25.55
CA SER A 13 -68.27 76.00 -26.69
C SER A 13 -67.53 74.72 -26.26
N LEU A 14 -68.11 73.58 -26.64
CA LEU A 14 -67.49 72.26 -26.63
C LEU A 14 -66.17 72.27 -27.42
N TYR A 15 -65.04 72.04 -26.75
CA TYR A 15 -63.81 71.64 -27.42
C TYR A 15 -63.70 70.10 -27.34
N PRO A 16 -63.61 69.38 -28.47
CA PRO A 16 -63.39 67.94 -28.43
C PRO A 16 -61.97 67.66 -27.91
N SER A 17 -61.85 66.86 -26.86
CA SER A 17 -60.57 66.31 -26.42
C SER A 17 -59.96 65.52 -27.58
N GLY A 18 -58.77 65.91 -28.03
CA GLY A 18 -58.02 65.18 -29.05
C GLY A 18 -57.80 63.73 -28.61
N SER A 19 -58.13 62.79 -29.49
CA SER A 19 -57.87 61.36 -29.30
C SER A 19 -56.38 61.14 -29.02
N GLN A 20 -56.06 60.46 -27.93
CA GLN A 20 -54.71 60.00 -27.64
C GLN A 20 -54.15 59.22 -28.85
N GLY A 21 -52.91 59.53 -29.25
CA GLY A 21 -52.24 58.86 -30.37
C GLY A 21 -52.05 57.36 -30.11
N PRO A 22 -51.89 56.55 -31.18
CA PRO A 22 -51.68 55.12 -31.04
C PRO A 22 -50.43 54.84 -30.20
N GLN A 23 -50.49 53.79 -29.38
CA GLN A 23 -49.35 53.31 -28.63
C GLN A 23 -48.21 52.95 -29.61
N GLY A 24 -46.98 53.36 -29.27
CA GLY A 24 -45.80 53.03 -30.06
C GLY A 24 -45.55 51.51 -30.14
N PRO A 25 -44.75 51.05 -31.12
CA PRO A 25 -44.43 49.63 -31.26
C PRO A 25 -43.71 49.11 -30.01
N PRO A 26 -43.84 47.81 -29.70
CA PRO A 26 -43.03 47.17 -28.66
C PRO A 26 -41.53 47.42 -28.90
N GLY A 27 -40.78 47.61 -27.82
CA GLY A 27 -39.32 47.73 -27.88
C GLY A 27 -38.64 46.43 -28.35
N PRO A 28 -37.36 46.49 -28.76
CA PRO A 28 -36.61 45.30 -29.14
C PRO A 28 -36.44 44.34 -27.94
N PRO A 29 -36.28 43.03 -28.18
CA PRO A 29 -35.91 42.08 -27.14
C PRO A 29 -34.63 42.51 -26.41
N GLY A 30 -34.55 42.24 -25.11
CA GLY A 30 -33.35 42.49 -24.31
C GLY A 30 -32.19 41.58 -24.71
N PRO A 31 -30.95 41.90 -24.30
CA PRO A 31 -29.79 41.06 -24.54
C PRO A 31 -29.93 39.70 -23.83
N PRO A 32 -29.28 38.63 -24.33
CA PRO A 32 -29.19 37.37 -23.61
C PRO A 32 -28.62 37.55 -22.20
N GLY A 33 -29.11 36.75 -21.25
CA GLY A 33 -28.57 36.73 -19.89
C GLY A 33 -27.13 36.22 -19.82
N PRO A 34 -26.41 36.47 -18.72
CA PRO A 34 -25.08 35.93 -18.52
C PRO A 34 -25.11 34.39 -18.46
N PRO A 35 -24.00 33.71 -18.81
CA PRO A 35 -23.86 32.28 -18.59
C PRO A 35 -24.14 31.89 -17.13
N GLY A 36 -24.72 30.71 -16.92
CA GLY A 36 -24.94 30.17 -15.58
C GLY A 36 -23.62 29.86 -14.84
N PRO A 37 -23.66 29.71 -13.51
CA PRO A 37 -22.49 29.32 -12.74
C PRO A 37 -21.99 27.92 -13.16
N GLN A 38 -20.70 27.67 -12.95
CA GLN A 38 -20.13 26.33 -13.10
C GLN A 38 -20.84 25.36 -12.16
N GLY A 39 -21.10 24.13 -12.63
CA GLY A 39 -21.68 23.07 -11.81
C GLY A 39 -20.78 22.66 -10.65
N PRO A 40 -21.33 21.97 -9.62
CA PRO A 40 -20.55 21.48 -8.50
C PRO A 40 -19.50 20.46 -8.97
N GLN A 41 -18.43 20.31 -8.18
CA GLN A 41 -17.46 19.23 -8.35
C GLN A 41 -18.18 17.87 -8.24
N GLY A 42 -17.75 16.90 -9.06
CA GLY A 42 -18.26 15.53 -8.99
C GLY A 42 -17.92 14.83 -7.66
N PRO A 43 -18.56 13.69 -7.36
CA PRO A 43 -18.25 12.90 -6.17
C PRO A 43 -16.81 12.37 -6.21
N GLN A 44 -16.25 12.08 -5.03
CA GLN A 44 -14.99 11.35 -4.93
C GLN A 44 -15.12 9.96 -5.58
N GLY A 45 -14.05 9.49 -6.24
CA GLY A 45 -13.99 8.13 -6.75
C GLY A 45 -14.05 7.06 -5.65
N PRO A 46 -14.35 5.80 -5.98
CA PRO A 46 -14.35 4.72 -5.00
C PRO A 46 -12.93 4.49 -4.44
N PRO A 47 -12.82 3.97 -3.20
CA PRO A 47 -11.53 3.50 -2.67
C PRO A 47 -10.88 2.45 -3.59
N GLY A 48 -9.54 2.44 -3.64
CA GLY A 48 -8.80 1.39 -4.34
C GLY A 48 -8.99 0.02 -3.68
N SER A 49 -8.92 -1.07 -4.46
CA SER A 49 -8.90 -2.42 -3.92
C SER A 49 -7.59 -2.69 -3.18
N VAL A 50 -7.67 -3.29 -1.99
CA VAL A 50 -6.49 -3.81 -1.30
C VAL A 50 -6.21 -5.19 -1.85
N GLY A 51 -5.06 -5.35 -2.49
CA GLY A 51 -4.60 -6.65 -2.98
C GLY A 51 -4.42 -7.67 -1.85
N SER A 52 -4.51 -8.96 -2.17
CA SER A 52 -4.26 -10.04 -1.20
C SER A 52 -2.76 -10.37 -1.12
N VAL A 53 -2.29 -10.79 0.05
CA VAL A 53 -0.89 -11.19 0.27
C VAL A 53 -0.84 -12.65 0.65
N VAL A 54 -0.01 -13.43 -0.05
CA VAL A 54 0.29 -14.84 0.27
C VAL A 54 1.75 -14.94 0.70
N ILE A 55 1.99 -15.63 1.82
CA ILE A 55 3.33 -15.93 2.32
C ILE A 55 3.67 -17.38 1.99
N ILE A 56 4.77 -17.60 1.27
CA ILE A 56 5.23 -18.91 0.81
C ILE A 56 6.57 -19.23 1.50
N PRO A 57 6.64 -20.31 2.30
CA PRO A 57 7.90 -20.79 2.85
C PRO A 57 8.65 -21.67 1.84
N THR A 58 9.97 -21.50 1.79
CA THR A 58 10.92 -22.42 1.17
C THR A 58 11.81 -22.98 2.26
N VAL A 59 12.01 -24.30 2.26
CA VAL A 59 12.85 -24.99 3.24
C VAL A 59 14.02 -25.64 2.51
N GLN A 60 15.22 -25.48 3.05
CA GLN A 60 16.42 -26.17 2.60
C GLN A 60 17.14 -26.76 3.80
N ARG A 61 17.53 -28.04 3.71
CA ARG A 61 18.32 -28.71 4.74
C ARG A 61 19.71 -29.05 4.23
N TYR A 62 20.65 -29.02 5.17
CA TYR A 62 22.04 -29.36 4.98
C TYR A 62 22.45 -30.37 6.04
N PHE A 63 23.15 -31.40 5.61
CA PHE A 63 23.51 -32.55 6.44
C PHE A 63 25.03 -32.70 6.49
N TYR A 64 25.56 -32.85 7.69
CA TYR A 64 26.97 -33.15 7.96
C TYR A 64 27.05 -34.25 9.00
N ILE A 65 27.95 -35.22 8.81
CA ILE A 65 28.27 -36.22 9.80
C ILE A 65 29.65 -35.88 10.35
N THR A 66 29.76 -35.72 11.67
CA THR A 66 31.05 -35.40 12.29
C THR A 66 32.05 -36.54 12.08
N GLU A 67 33.25 -36.22 11.58
CA GLU A 67 34.31 -37.21 11.42
C GLU A 67 35.12 -37.42 12.71
N LEU A 68 35.22 -36.37 13.53
CA LEU A 68 35.97 -36.33 14.78
C LEU A 68 35.14 -35.66 15.88
N ASP A 69 35.53 -35.89 17.13
CA ASP A 69 34.94 -35.19 18.27
C ASP A 69 35.17 -33.67 18.17
N ILE A 70 34.12 -32.89 18.43
CA ILE A 70 34.15 -31.42 18.45
C ILE A 70 33.92 -30.97 19.89
N GLN A 71 34.86 -30.21 20.46
CA GLN A 71 34.84 -29.82 21.88
C GLN A 71 34.92 -28.30 22.12
N GLY A 72 35.04 -27.50 21.06
CA GLY A 72 35.22 -26.05 21.15
C GLY A 72 34.45 -25.31 20.06
N PRO A 73 34.68 -23.99 19.94
CA PRO A 73 34.25 -23.23 18.78
C PRO A 73 34.73 -23.92 17.51
N GLN A 74 33.80 -24.36 16.67
CA GLN A 74 34.12 -25.05 15.42
C GLN A 74 33.48 -24.33 14.27
N VAL A 75 34.28 -24.08 13.23
CA VAL A 75 33.79 -23.62 11.93
C VAL A 75 33.72 -24.84 11.03
N ILE A 76 32.53 -25.15 10.54
CA ILE A 76 32.30 -26.21 9.55
C ILE A 76 31.92 -25.51 8.25
N LEU A 77 32.70 -25.73 7.20
CA LEU A 77 32.50 -25.07 5.92
C LEU A 77 31.25 -25.62 5.24
N ALA A 78 30.53 -24.77 4.51
CA ALA A 78 29.38 -25.19 3.72
C ALA A 78 29.74 -26.31 2.74
N THR A 79 30.97 -26.31 2.20
CA THR A 79 31.47 -27.35 1.29
C THR A 79 31.58 -28.75 1.91
N GLU A 80 31.50 -28.87 3.23
CA GLU A 80 31.51 -30.16 3.94
C GLU A 80 30.10 -30.75 4.07
N PHE A 81 29.05 -29.96 3.79
CA PHE A 81 27.67 -30.41 3.89
C PHE A 81 27.17 -31.02 2.59
N THR A 82 26.15 -31.86 2.74
CA THR A 82 25.29 -32.33 1.64
C THR A 82 23.93 -31.65 1.72
N GLY A 83 23.31 -31.39 0.57
CA GLY A 83 21.96 -30.82 0.50
C GLY A 83 20.87 -31.90 0.51
N ASP A 84 19.60 -31.47 0.40
CA ASP A 84 18.43 -32.37 0.31
C ASP A 84 18.49 -33.37 -0.87
N SER A 85 19.26 -33.07 -1.92
CA SER A 85 19.50 -33.99 -3.04
C SER A 85 20.54 -35.08 -2.74
N GLY A 86 21.19 -35.03 -1.58
CA GLY A 86 22.31 -35.89 -1.19
C GLY A 86 23.65 -35.51 -1.84
N GLY A 87 23.68 -34.49 -2.70
CA GLY A 87 24.90 -33.99 -3.34
C GLY A 87 25.66 -32.96 -2.48
N PRO A 88 26.94 -32.72 -2.78
CA PRO A 88 27.70 -31.66 -2.13
C PRO A 88 27.13 -30.29 -2.45
N ILE A 89 27.28 -29.34 -1.53
CA ILE A 89 26.87 -27.94 -1.70
C ILE A 89 28.09 -27.02 -1.66
N SER A 90 28.00 -25.83 -2.25
CA SER A 90 29.07 -24.81 -2.22
C SER A 90 28.81 -23.72 -1.19
N GLU A 91 27.55 -23.49 -0.83
CA GLU A 91 27.11 -22.45 0.09
C GLU A 91 25.76 -22.80 0.73
N PHE A 92 25.48 -22.20 1.88
CA PHE A 92 24.15 -22.14 2.47
C PHE A 92 23.34 -21.01 1.83
N THR A 93 22.27 -21.39 1.15
CA THR A 93 21.35 -20.48 0.47
C THR A 93 20.16 -20.16 1.37
N ASN A 94 19.27 -19.27 0.91
CA ASN A 94 18.03 -18.89 1.62
C ASN A 94 18.24 -18.14 2.96
N LEU A 95 19.46 -17.73 3.27
CA LEU A 95 19.77 -16.83 4.37
C LEU A 95 19.29 -15.39 4.08
N GLY A 96 18.96 -14.63 5.13
CA GLY A 96 18.59 -13.22 5.03
C GLY A 96 17.51 -12.80 6.03
N GLN A 97 17.02 -11.57 5.88
CA GLN A 97 16.07 -10.93 6.81
C GLN A 97 14.74 -11.67 6.96
N ASN A 98 14.27 -12.31 5.89
CA ASN A 98 13.01 -13.07 5.87
C ASN A 98 13.25 -14.57 6.04
N SER A 99 14.29 -14.95 6.78
CA SER A 99 14.62 -16.35 7.04
C SER A 99 14.99 -16.57 8.50
N TYR A 100 14.88 -17.81 8.94
CA TYR A 100 15.53 -18.28 10.15
C TYR A 100 16.25 -19.60 9.86
N SER A 101 17.16 -19.96 10.76
CA SER A 101 17.85 -21.25 10.73
C SER A 101 17.64 -22.00 12.03
N ASN A 102 17.45 -23.30 11.95
CA ASN A 102 17.44 -24.23 13.06
C ASN A 102 18.64 -25.16 12.93
N LEU A 103 19.39 -25.32 14.02
CA LEU A 103 20.45 -26.30 14.10
C LEU A 103 19.99 -27.50 14.92
N TYR A 104 20.15 -28.70 14.38
CA TYR A 104 19.92 -29.95 15.10
C TYR A 104 21.25 -30.70 15.20
N ILE A 105 21.57 -31.18 16.40
CA ILE A 105 22.73 -32.04 16.66
C ILE A 105 22.19 -33.34 17.25
N ASN A 106 22.50 -34.47 16.62
CA ASN A 106 21.98 -35.78 17.01
C ASN A 106 20.44 -35.80 17.16
N GLY A 107 19.75 -35.05 16.29
CA GLY A 107 18.29 -34.89 16.31
C GLY A 107 17.74 -33.91 17.36
N ILE A 108 18.57 -33.30 18.20
CA ILE A 108 18.15 -32.34 19.22
C ILE A 108 18.29 -30.91 18.70
N LEU A 109 17.21 -30.13 18.77
CA LEU A 109 17.20 -28.70 18.42
C LEU A 109 18.11 -27.92 19.38
N GLN A 110 19.00 -27.11 18.82
CA GLN A 110 19.95 -26.29 19.54
C GLN A 110 19.46 -24.85 19.71
N GLU A 111 19.91 -24.20 20.77
CA GLU A 111 19.61 -22.78 21.02
C GLU A 111 20.34 -21.88 20.01
N GLY A 112 19.69 -20.81 19.54
CA GLY A 112 20.29 -19.87 18.59
C GLY A 112 21.54 -19.13 19.10
N SER A 113 21.81 -19.13 20.40
CA SER A 113 23.01 -18.49 20.98
C SER A 113 24.29 -19.33 20.79
N ILE A 114 24.16 -20.64 20.56
CA ILE A 114 25.31 -21.55 20.46
C ILE A 114 25.82 -21.72 19.03
N TYR A 115 25.21 -21.08 18.04
CA TYR A 115 25.70 -21.15 16.67
C TYR A 115 25.44 -19.86 15.89
N SER A 116 26.22 -19.66 14.83
CA SER A 116 25.94 -18.66 13.81
C SER A 116 26.15 -19.25 12.43
N VAL A 117 25.41 -18.74 11.45
CA VAL A 117 25.46 -19.20 10.07
C VAL A 117 25.67 -18.01 9.14
N ASN A 118 26.55 -18.19 8.17
CA ASN A 118 26.70 -17.32 7.00
C ASN A 118 26.74 -18.22 5.75
N PRO A 119 26.71 -17.68 4.52
CA PRO A 119 26.66 -18.53 3.32
C PRO A 119 27.81 -19.55 3.21
N ASN A 120 28.95 -19.30 3.84
CA ASN A 120 30.17 -20.08 3.66
C ASN A 120 30.40 -21.09 4.79
N ALA A 121 29.82 -20.89 5.97
CA ALA A 121 30.10 -21.73 7.13
C ALA A 121 29.04 -21.66 8.24
N LEU A 122 28.96 -22.77 8.98
CA LEU A 122 28.30 -22.88 10.27
C LEU A 122 29.37 -22.78 11.36
N THR A 123 29.20 -21.86 12.29
CA THR A 123 30.06 -21.76 13.48
C THR A 123 29.27 -22.23 14.69
N ILE A 124 29.78 -23.22 15.43
CA ILE A 124 29.16 -23.79 16.64
C ILE A 124 30.03 -23.48 17.85
N ASN A 125 29.42 -23.05 18.96
CA ASN A 125 30.06 -22.75 20.25
C ASN A 125 29.48 -23.67 21.33
N LEU A 126 30.18 -24.75 21.65
CA LEU A 126 29.63 -25.84 22.48
C LEU A 126 29.62 -25.59 23.99
N ASN A 127 30.14 -24.45 24.47
CA ASN A 127 30.17 -24.08 25.89
C ASN A 127 30.68 -25.21 26.82
N GLY A 128 31.66 -26.00 26.37
CA GLY A 128 32.23 -27.14 27.10
C GLY A 128 31.55 -28.49 26.87
N SER A 129 30.52 -28.54 26.03
CA SER A 129 29.93 -29.79 25.54
C SER A 129 30.77 -30.40 24.40
N THR A 130 30.55 -31.68 24.14
CA THR A 130 31.19 -32.41 23.04
C THR A 130 30.13 -32.90 22.06
N ILE A 131 30.35 -32.67 20.76
CA ILE A 131 29.70 -33.44 19.71
C ILE A 131 30.63 -34.59 19.38
N PHE A 132 30.17 -35.83 19.49
CA PHE A 132 31.01 -37.00 19.24
C PHE A 132 31.11 -37.31 17.74
N ALA A 133 32.17 -37.98 17.33
CA ALA A 133 32.30 -38.50 15.97
C ALA A 133 31.11 -39.38 15.59
N GLY A 134 30.59 -39.20 14.37
CA GLY A 134 29.44 -39.90 13.82
C GLY A 134 28.08 -39.28 14.17
N GLU A 135 28.03 -38.24 15.01
CA GLU A 135 26.78 -37.55 15.30
C GLU A 135 26.33 -36.68 14.11
N PRO A 136 25.05 -36.76 13.70
CA PRO A 136 24.54 -35.96 12.61
C PRO A 136 24.31 -34.51 13.04
N ILE A 137 24.76 -33.58 12.22
CA ILE A 137 24.45 -32.16 12.28
C ILE A 137 23.53 -31.82 11.10
N ILE A 138 22.38 -31.24 11.40
CA ILE A 138 21.41 -30.79 10.41
C ILE A 138 21.19 -29.30 10.59
N LEU A 139 21.49 -28.53 9.55
CA LEU A 139 21.13 -27.13 9.45
C LEU A 139 19.89 -27.01 8.56
N GLU A 140 18.79 -26.54 9.12
CA GLU A 140 17.55 -26.26 8.39
C GLU A 140 17.39 -24.75 8.24
N ILE A 141 17.24 -24.27 7.01
CA ILE A 141 16.97 -22.87 6.71
C ILE A 141 15.58 -22.75 6.11
N VAL A 142 14.75 -21.89 6.72
CA VAL A 142 13.40 -21.58 6.25
C VAL A 142 13.35 -20.12 5.84
N GLN A 143 13.02 -19.87 4.58
CA GLN A 143 12.86 -18.53 4.03
C GLN A 143 11.42 -18.28 3.62
N PHE A 144 10.92 -17.08 3.87
CA PHE A 144 9.58 -16.65 3.50
C PHE A 144 9.64 -15.64 2.35
N SER A 145 8.79 -15.86 1.34
CA SER A 145 8.53 -14.90 0.26
C SER A 145 7.10 -14.41 0.31
N ALA A 146 6.88 -13.14 -0.01
CA ALA A 146 5.55 -12.55 -0.08
C ALA A 146 5.15 -12.35 -1.55
N GLN A 147 3.97 -12.84 -1.93
CA GLN A 147 3.36 -12.61 -3.23
C GLN A 147 2.12 -11.73 -3.05
N VAL A 148 2.07 -10.63 -3.80
CA VAL A 148 0.96 -9.67 -3.76
C VAL A 148 0.10 -9.86 -5.01
N PHE A 149 -1.18 -10.12 -4.82
CA PHE A 149 -2.17 -10.25 -5.88
C PHE A 149 -3.06 -9.00 -5.92
N PRO A 150 -3.34 -8.44 -7.11
CA PRO A 150 -4.20 -7.26 -7.25
C PRO A 150 -5.66 -7.51 -6.87
#